data_AF-A0A2U3E2W7-F1
#
_entry.id   AF-A0A2U3E2W7-F1
#
_cell.length_a   1.000
_cell.length_b   1.000
_cell.length_c   1.000
_cell.angle_alpha   90.00
_cell.angle_beta   90.00
_cell.angle_gamma   90.00
#
_symmetry.space_group_name_H-M   'P 1'
#
loop_
_entity.id
_entity.type
_entity.pdbx_description
1 polymer ?
#
loop_
_entity_poly.entity_id
_entity_poly.type
_entity_poly.pdbx_seq_one_letter_code
_entity_poly.pdbx_strand_id
1 'polypeptide(L)'
;MRHIAVAEIRSFAAAMRHADIGDGVGTRDAASVSFAPTTFVPRRRHSFRLGWIHGSNTQKHVAVEQATRRRQLPTKPKASYLLWAPQPAGHFLHQSRPPSGRQLSGLAPASAVPGLRDARRGGFTLIYIKLQTGSTQSSSARYYLAFVNETRRHTPTSKGHSIDSKTRPQAVTKQTAAMAEITITGFRSRDVRFPTSLDKTGSDAMNAAGDYSAAYCILETDSPHSGHGMTFTIGRGNDIVCAAIDHVADRLRGRTLSSLVADWGKTWRYLVSDSQLRWIGPEKGVIHLALGAVVNALWDLWAKVLGKPVWRIVADMTPEEFVSCIDFRYITDAITPEEALDMLRAQESGKAKRIEEALASRAVPAYTTSAGWLGYGEDKMRALLHETLGQGYRHFKLKVGGSLDDDRRRLSIAREVIGYDKGNVLMVDANQIWSVPEAIDHMKQLADFKPWFIEEPTSPDDIIGHRSVREALKPYGIGVATGEMCQNRVIFKQLLMTGAIDVCQIDACRLGGVNEVLAVLLMAKKYGVPIVPHSGGVGLPEYTQHLSTIDYVVVSGKLSVLEYVDHLHEHFLHPSVIKDGYYQTPTEPGYSVEMKADSMDRYTYPGEKGVSWWTSDEAKPILEGVKI
;
A
#
# COMPACT_ATOMS: atom_id res chain seq x y z
N MET A 1 47.11 -24.33 15.37
CA MET A 1 47.80 -25.62 15.16
C MET A 1 47.18 -26.59 16.17
N ARG A 2 46.61 -27.75 15.77
CA ARG A 2 47.30 -29.03 15.39
C ARG A 2 48.10 -29.58 16.60
N HIS A 3 47.98 -30.85 17.03
CA HIS A 3 47.59 -32.10 16.32
C HIS A 3 47.16 -33.25 17.29
N ILE A 4 46.46 -34.29 16.76
CA ILE A 4 46.56 -35.76 17.15
C ILE A 4 45.96 -36.18 18.53
N ALA A 5 45.33 -37.37 18.78
CA ALA A 5 44.77 -38.53 18.03
C ALA A 5 44.09 -39.53 19.04
N VAL A 6 43.43 -40.69 18.79
CA VAL A 6 42.62 -41.34 17.70
C VAL A 6 41.94 -42.62 18.28
N ALA A 7 40.64 -42.90 17.99
CA ALA A 7 39.95 -44.23 17.95
C ALA A 7 38.44 -44.01 17.62
N GLU A 8 37.86 -44.50 16.50
CA GLU A 8 37.29 -45.85 16.22
C GLU A 8 36.02 -46.20 17.06
N ILE A 9 34.90 -46.68 16.48
CA ILE A 9 34.68 -47.96 15.75
C ILE A 9 33.69 -47.83 14.56
N ARG A 10 33.61 -48.86 13.69
CA ARG A 10 32.76 -49.01 12.47
C ARG A 10 31.87 -50.28 12.58
N SER A 11 30.91 -50.64 11.70
CA SER A 11 30.51 -50.15 10.36
C SER A 11 28.97 -49.97 10.28
N PHE A 12 28.10 -50.55 9.43
CA PHE A 12 28.15 -51.49 8.28
C PHE A 12 26.91 -51.27 7.37
N ALA A 13 26.95 -51.63 6.08
CA ALA A 13 25.80 -51.57 5.15
C ALA A 13 25.86 -52.64 4.02
N ALA A 14 24.74 -52.79 3.30
CA ALA A 14 24.53 -53.49 2.00
C ALA A 14 24.39 -55.04 1.93
N ALA A 15 23.17 -55.48 1.58
CA ALA A 15 22.77 -56.71 0.86
C ALA A 15 21.27 -56.54 0.47
N MET A 16 20.69 -57.01 -0.65
CA MET A 16 21.13 -57.78 -1.84
C MET A 16 20.57 -57.16 -3.14
N ARG A 17 20.82 -57.78 -4.31
CA ARG A 17 20.08 -57.58 -5.58
C ARG A 17 19.84 -58.93 -6.30
N HIS A 18 18.94 -58.91 -7.28
CA HIS A 18 18.73 -59.88 -8.39
C HIS A 18 18.17 -61.28 -8.09
N ALA A 19 16.89 -61.45 -8.45
CA ALA A 19 16.39 -62.48 -9.39
C ALA A 19 14.99 -62.06 -9.89
N ASP A 20 14.42 -62.69 -10.93
CA ASP A 20 14.59 -62.43 -12.37
C ASP A 20 13.38 -63.06 -13.13
N ILE A 21 13.10 -62.65 -14.38
CA ILE A 21 12.14 -63.24 -15.35
C ILE A 21 10.62 -63.20 -15.00
N GLY A 22 9.76 -62.83 -15.97
CA GLY A 22 8.31 -63.15 -15.94
C GLY A 22 7.39 -62.30 -16.83
N ASP A 23 7.24 -62.65 -18.12
CA ASP A 23 6.21 -62.08 -19.00
C ASP A 23 4.80 -62.62 -18.71
N GLY A 24 3.75 -61.81 -18.95
CA GLY A 24 2.36 -62.27 -18.84
C GLY A 24 1.28 -61.25 -19.24
N VAL A 25 0.56 -61.51 -20.35
CA VAL A 25 -0.62 -60.73 -20.77
C VAL A 25 -1.89 -61.33 -20.16
N GLY A 26 -2.77 -60.50 -19.59
CA GLY A 26 -4.07 -60.93 -19.04
C GLY A 26 -5.05 -59.77 -18.82
N THR A 27 -6.36 -60.03 -18.95
CA THR A 27 -7.41 -58.99 -18.93
C THR A 27 -8.54 -59.30 -17.94
N ARG A 28 -9.37 -58.27 -17.66
CA ARG A 28 -10.72 -58.24 -17.04
C ARG A 28 -10.87 -57.96 -15.54
N ASP A 29 -11.58 -56.85 -15.28
CA ASP A 29 -12.82 -56.70 -14.51
C ASP A 29 -12.99 -57.39 -13.14
N ALA A 30 -13.26 -56.58 -12.10
CA ALA A 30 -14.55 -56.50 -11.37
C ALA A 30 -14.47 -56.28 -9.84
N ALA A 31 -15.51 -55.62 -9.31
CA ALA A 31 -16.06 -55.74 -7.95
C ALA A 31 -15.20 -55.40 -6.70
N SER A 32 -15.27 -54.13 -6.30
CA SER A 32 -15.64 -53.66 -4.93
C SER A 32 -15.48 -54.60 -3.70
N VAL A 33 -14.65 -54.18 -2.74
CA VAL A 33 -14.86 -54.42 -1.30
C VAL A 33 -14.57 -53.13 -0.52
N SER A 34 -15.38 -52.81 0.49
CA SER A 34 -15.22 -51.64 1.35
C SER A 34 -14.39 -51.93 2.60
N PHE A 35 -13.62 -50.93 3.07
CA PHE A 35 -12.98 -50.94 4.39
C PHE A 35 -13.35 -49.68 5.17
N ALA A 36 -13.84 -49.88 6.40
CA ALA A 36 -14.19 -48.80 7.32
C ALA A 36 -13.21 -48.78 8.51
N PRO A 37 -12.57 -47.64 8.83
CA PRO A 37 -11.80 -47.49 10.05
C PRO A 37 -12.69 -47.22 11.26
N THR A 38 -12.29 -47.83 12.37
CA THR A 38 -12.81 -47.74 13.74
C THR A 38 -13.10 -46.33 14.27
N THR A 39 -14.11 -46.26 15.15
CA THR A 39 -14.50 -45.07 15.91
C THR A 39 -13.47 -44.63 16.96
N PHE A 40 -13.37 -43.32 17.19
CA PHE A 40 -12.74 -42.75 18.38
C PHE A 40 -13.69 -41.70 19.00
N VAL A 41 -13.82 -41.67 20.34
CA VAL A 41 -14.90 -40.92 21.03
C VAL A 41 -14.35 -39.86 21.99
N PRO A 42 -14.58 -38.57 21.72
CA PRO A 42 -14.54 -37.50 22.72
C PRO A 42 -15.91 -37.32 23.40
N ARG A 43 -15.92 -37.02 24.71
CA ARG A 43 -17.17 -36.84 25.48
C ARG A 43 -17.73 -35.40 25.40
N ARG A 44 -19.03 -35.31 25.08
CA ARG A 44 -20.02 -34.27 25.46
C ARG A 44 -19.51 -32.91 25.97
N ARG A 45 -19.89 -31.83 25.28
CA ARG A 45 -20.41 -30.59 25.91
C ARG A 45 -21.72 -30.17 25.22
N HIS A 46 -22.47 -29.28 25.87
CA HIS A 46 -23.91 -29.10 25.61
C HIS A 46 -24.22 -28.20 24.41
N SER A 47 -25.27 -28.58 23.67
CA SER A 47 -25.92 -27.74 22.66
C SER A 47 -27.16 -27.06 23.25
N PHE A 48 -27.30 -25.75 23.00
CA PHE A 48 -28.58 -25.05 23.13
C PHE A 48 -29.28 -25.05 21.77
N ARG A 49 -30.55 -25.46 21.73
CA ARG A 49 -31.43 -25.22 20.59
C ARG A 49 -32.08 -23.84 20.75
N LEU A 50 -32.12 -23.07 19.67
CA LEU A 50 -33.09 -21.99 19.48
C LEU A 50 -34.15 -22.48 18.48
N GLY A 51 -35.41 -22.45 18.89
CA GLY A 51 -36.54 -22.88 18.08
C GLY A 51 -37.16 -21.70 17.31
N TRP A 52 -37.70 -21.98 16.13
CA TRP A 52 -38.48 -21.02 15.36
C TRP A 52 -39.90 -20.89 15.93
N ILE A 53 -40.44 -19.67 15.98
CA ILE A 53 -41.86 -19.38 16.18
C ILE A 53 -42.27 -18.31 15.16
N HIS A 54 -43.39 -18.51 14.46
CA HIS A 54 -44.00 -17.49 13.60
C HIS A 54 -44.90 -16.54 14.40
N GLY A 55 -44.95 -15.27 14.01
CA GLY A 55 -45.88 -14.26 14.51
C GLY A 55 -46.14 -13.20 13.44
N SER A 56 -47.38 -12.72 13.32
CA SER A 56 -47.86 -11.96 12.16
C SER A 56 -48.10 -10.47 12.42
N ASN A 57 -48.25 -9.72 11.31
CA ASN A 57 -48.62 -8.30 11.20
C ASN A 57 -49.46 -7.69 12.35
N THR A 58 -49.11 -6.47 12.76
CA THR A 58 -49.97 -5.28 12.54
C THR A 58 -49.24 -3.96 12.80
N GLN A 59 -49.69 -2.88 12.15
CA GLN A 59 -49.22 -1.51 12.38
C GLN A 59 -49.84 -0.89 13.65
N LYS A 60 -49.13 0.06 14.28
CA LYS A 60 -49.67 1.38 14.69
C LYS A 60 -48.58 2.34 15.17
N HIS A 61 -48.81 3.64 14.97
CA HIS A 61 -48.05 4.72 15.59
C HIS A 61 -48.44 4.90 17.07
N VAL A 62 -47.53 5.45 17.88
CA VAL A 62 -47.73 6.67 18.69
C VAL A 62 -46.36 7.13 19.25
N ALA A 63 -46.22 8.43 19.54
CA ALA A 63 -45.00 9.05 20.09
C ALA A 63 -45.04 9.14 21.63
N VAL A 64 -44.37 10.16 22.23
CA VAL A 64 -44.37 10.53 23.67
C VAL A 64 -43.50 9.61 24.57
N GLU A 65 -42.65 10.07 25.50
CA GLU A 65 -42.04 11.39 25.77
C GLU A 65 -40.85 11.19 26.76
N GLN A 66 -40.07 12.24 27.05
CA GLN A 66 -39.01 12.20 28.07
C GLN A 66 -39.54 12.06 29.50
N ALA A 67 -38.94 11.19 30.31
CA ALA A 67 -39.10 11.18 31.76
C ALA A 67 -37.75 10.96 32.47
N THR A 68 -37.14 12.05 32.96
CA THR A 68 -35.92 11.98 33.78
C THR A 68 -36.23 11.53 35.20
N ARG A 69 -35.44 10.60 35.76
CA ARG A 69 -35.32 10.41 37.21
C ARG A 69 -34.00 9.75 37.61
N ARG A 70 -33.15 10.49 38.32
CA ARG A 70 -32.03 9.94 39.08
C ARG A 70 -32.56 9.19 40.32
N ARG A 71 -31.98 8.04 40.66
CA ARG A 71 -31.70 7.64 42.05
C ARG A 71 -30.58 6.59 42.09
N GLN A 72 -29.92 6.51 43.24
CA GLN A 72 -28.72 5.68 43.46
C GLN A 72 -29.08 4.22 43.74
N LEU A 73 -28.15 3.31 43.47
CA LEU A 73 -28.14 1.95 44.02
C LEU A 73 -26.85 1.72 44.84
N PRO A 74 -26.88 0.88 45.90
CA PRO A 74 -25.83 0.84 46.92
C PRO A 74 -24.79 -0.29 46.75
N THR A 75 -23.67 -0.13 47.45
CA THR A 75 -22.79 -1.14 48.07
C THR A 75 -22.54 -2.50 47.37
N LYS A 76 -21.26 -2.73 47.06
CA LYS A 76 -20.66 -4.03 46.65
C LYS A 76 -20.83 -5.14 47.71
N PRO A 77 -20.73 -6.42 47.28
CA PRO A 77 -19.81 -7.39 47.90
C PRO A 77 -18.61 -7.74 46.99
N LYS A 78 -17.66 -8.52 47.52
CA LYS A 78 -16.33 -8.76 46.93
C LYS A 78 -16.29 -10.01 46.04
N ALA A 79 -15.47 -9.97 45.00
CA ALA A 79 -14.82 -11.13 44.39
C ALA A 79 -13.35 -10.76 44.08
N SER A 80 -12.44 -11.72 44.20
CA SER A 80 -10.99 -11.48 44.17
C SER A 80 -10.34 -12.02 42.91
N TYR A 81 -9.49 -11.22 42.27
CA TYR A 81 -8.52 -11.69 41.28
C TYR A 81 -7.17 -11.04 41.56
N LEU A 82 -6.09 -11.83 41.53
CA LEU A 82 -4.73 -11.31 41.58
C LEU A 82 -4.38 -10.71 40.21
N LEU A 83 -3.91 -9.47 40.21
CA LEU A 83 -3.18 -8.88 39.10
C LEU A 83 -1.92 -8.19 39.65
N TRP A 84 -0.79 -8.51 39.05
CA TRP A 84 0.51 -7.95 39.41
C TRP A 84 0.66 -6.58 38.72
N ALA A 85 0.87 -5.51 39.49
CA ALA A 85 0.85 -4.14 38.99
C ALA A 85 2.11 -3.36 39.41
N PRO A 86 2.89 -2.82 38.46
CA PRO A 86 3.85 -1.74 38.74
C PRO A 86 3.09 -0.46 39.10
N GLN A 87 3.59 0.32 40.06
CA GLN A 87 2.94 1.59 40.44
C GLN A 87 3.23 2.73 39.46
N PRO A 88 2.29 3.70 39.31
CA PRO A 88 2.44 4.83 38.39
C PRO A 88 3.29 5.97 38.98
N ALA A 89 4.13 6.58 38.15
CA ALA A 89 4.72 7.89 38.44
C ALA A 89 3.73 9.01 38.02
N GLY A 90 3.33 9.86 38.95
CA GLY A 90 2.35 10.92 38.70
C GLY A 90 2.92 12.16 38.00
N HIS A 91 2.06 12.88 37.28
CA HIS A 91 2.39 14.23 36.80
C HIS A 91 2.46 15.23 37.95
N PHE A 92 3.48 16.11 37.95
CA PHE A 92 3.39 17.44 38.56
C PHE A 92 4.02 18.48 37.64
N LEU A 93 3.22 19.48 37.26
CA LEU A 93 3.69 20.73 36.69
C LEU A 93 3.95 21.71 37.84
N HIS A 94 5.17 22.22 37.97
CA HIS A 94 5.36 23.60 38.45
C HIS A 94 6.71 24.19 38.03
N GLN A 95 6.71 25.49 37.78
CA GLN A 95 7.93 26.26 37.52
C GLN A 95 8.61 26.64 38.84
N SER A 96 9.93 26.53 38.91
CA SER A 96 10.77 27.23 39.89
C SER A 96 12.14 27.55 39.28
N ARG A 97 12.70 28.71 39.61
CA ARG A 97 14.06 29.09 39.20
C ARG A 97 15.09 28.45 40.14
N PRO A 98 16.28 28.08 39.66
CA PRO A 98 17.35 27.63 40.54
C PRO A 98 17.83 28.79 41.45
N PRO A 99 18.18 28.53 42.72
CA PRO A 99 18.82 29.52 43.58
C PRO A 99 20.25 29.80 43.10
N SER A 100 20.71 31.03 43.32
CA SER A 100 22.07 31.47 43.00
C SER A 100 23.10 30.91 43.99
N GLY A 101 24.31 30.63 43.50
CA GLY A 101 25.51 30.52 44.35
C GLY A 101 26.05 29.12 44.64
N ARG A 102 26.62 28.44 43.64
CA ARG A 102 27.79 27.55 43.79
C ARG A 102 28.68 27.65 42.55
N GLN A 103 29.98 27.87 42.75
CA GLN A 103 30.95 27.85 41.65
C GLN A 103 31.20 26.40 41.20
N LEU A 104 31.18 26.15 39.89
CA LEU A 104 31.73 24.94 39.29
C LEU A 104 33.17 25.24 38.85
N SER A 105 34.14 24.83 39.67
CA SER A 105 35.55 24.77 39.30
C SER A 105 35.91 23.33 38.90
N GLY A 106 36.64 23.16 37.79
CA GLY A 106 37.10 21.85 37.32
C GLY A 106 36.52 21.36 35.99
N LEU A 107 36.62 22.18 34.93
CA LEU A 107 36.53 21.71 33.54
C LEU A 107 37.94 21.51 32.99
N ALA A 108 38.32 20.26 32.72
CA ALA A 108 39.56 19.93 32.02
C ALA A 108 39.27 19.75 30.51
N PRO A 109 40.09 20.31 29.60
CA PRO A 109 39.94 20.10 28.16
C PRO A 109 40.24 18.63 27.76
N ALA A 110 39.69 18.20 26.63
CA ALA A 110 39.71 16.82 26.16
C ALA A 110 41.06 16.34 25.56
N SER A 111 42.18 16.71 26.18
CA SER A 111 43.55 16.37 25.74
C SER A 111 44.27 15.37 26.66
N ALA A 112 43.59 14.79 27.65
CA ALA A 112 44.19 14.01 28.74
C ALA A 112 43.84 12.50 28.73
N VAL A 113 43.46 11.93 27.58
CA VAL A 113 43.19 10.49 27.41
C VAL A 113 43.92 9.95 26.17
N PRO A 114 44.95 9.10 26.33
CA PRO A 114 45.61 8.46 25.19
C PRO A 114 44.66 7.51 24.45
N GLY A 115 44.53 7.67 23.13
CA GLY A 115 43.95 6.64 22.24
C GLY A 115 42.77 7.06 21.36
N LEU A 116 42.06 8.18 21.64
CA LEU A 116 40.98 8.65 20.76
C LEU A 116 41.48 9.65 19.71
N ARG A 117 41.09 9.44 18.44
CA ARG A 117 41.27 10.39 17.34
C ARG A 117 40.05 11.31 17.23
N ASP A 118 40.29 12.61 17.09
CA ASP A 118 39.26 13.64 16.99
C ASP A 118 38.52 13.56 15.64
N ALA A 119 37.19 13.46 15.67
CA ALA A 119 36.35 13.14 14.50
C ALA A 119 35.35 14.27 14.18
N ARG A 120 35.86 15.49 13.94
CA ARG A 120 35.00 16.66 13.67
C ARG A 120 34.42 16.68 12.26
N ARG A 121 33.17 16.27 12.12
CA ARG A 121 32.28 16.69 11.02
C ARG A 121 30.87 16.97 11.54
N GLY A 122 30.40 18.20 11.35
CA GLY A 122 29.02 18.61 11.59
C GLY A 122 28.65 18.89 13.06
N GLY A 123 28.76 20.15 13.48
CA GLY A 123 27.88 20.80 14.47
C GLY A 123 27.84 20.34 15.94
N PHE A 124 28.24 19.12 16.28
CA PHE A 124 28.00 18.52 17.60
C PHE A 124 29.28 18.31 18.41
N THR A 125 29.27 18.78 19.67
CA THR A 125 30.33 18.53 20.64
C THR A 125 29.97 17.32 21.51
N LEU A 126 30.79 16.27 21.49
CA LEU A 126 30.60 15.09 22.34
C LEU A 126 31.13 15.38 23.76
N ILE A 127 30.28 15.27 24.78
CA ILE A 127 30.65 15.53 26.18
C ILE A 127 30.32 14.31 27.04
N TYR A 128 31.33 13.72 27.68
CA TYR A 128 31.17 12.65 28.66
C TYR A 128 31.10 13.22 30.08
N ILE A 129 29.96 13.10 30.75
CA ILE A 129 29.77 13.54 32.14
C ILE A 129 29.98 12.34 33.07
N LYS A 130 31.06 12.37 33.87
CA LYS A 130 31.33 11.36 34.90
C LYS A 130 30.75 11.81 36.25
N LEU A 131 29.57 11.29 36.62
CA LEU A 131 29.03 11.47 37.96
C LEU A 131 29.69 10.49 38.94
N GLN A 132 30.36 11.01 39.97
CA GLN A 132 30.74 10.21 41.14
C GLN A 132 29.60 10.20 42.16
N THR A 133 28.87 9.09 42.22
CA THR A 133 28.03 8.76 43.39
C THR A 133 28.92 8.27 44.53
N GLY A 134 28.74 8.82 45.74
CA GLY A 134 29.56 8.47 46.89
C GLY A 134 29.33 7.04 47.42
N SER A 135 30.39 6.46 48.00
CA SER A 135 30.39 5.35 48.97
C SER A 135 29.44 4.16 48.71
N THR A 136 29.90 3.18 47.91
CA THR A 136 30.08 1.76 48.34
C THR A 136 30.67 0.92 47.19
N GLN A 137 31.11 -0.30 47.49
CA GLN A 137 31.88 -1.15 46.56
C GLN A 137 31.00 -1.81 45.47
N SER A 138 30.74 -1.10 44.37
CA SER A 138 30.39 -1.73 43.08
C SER A 138 30.70 -0.80 41.90
N SER A 139 31.73 -1.11 41.13
CA SER A 139 32.22 -0.28 40.02
C SER A 139 31.47 -0.56 38.72
N SER A 140 30.28 0.01 38.55
CA SER A 140 29.59 0.08 37.24
C SER A 140 29.48 1.54 36.76
N ALA A 141 30.39 1.94 35.88
CA ALA A 141 30.37 3.27 35.28
C ALA A 141 29.27 3.35 34.20
N ARG A 142 28.18 4.07 34.49
CA ARG A 142 27.12 4.34 33.52
C ARG A 142 27.47 5.59 32.71
N TYR A 143 27.66 5.41 31.41
CA TYR A 143 27.82 6.52 30.46
C TYR A 143 26.46 6.86 29.85
N TYR A 144 26.12 8.15 29.83
CA TYR A 144 24.90 8.66 29.20
C TYR A 144 25.30 9.51 27.99
N LEU A 145 24.69 9.24 26.84
CA LEU A 145 24.87 10.02 25.62
C LEU A 145 23.88 11.19 25.62
N ALA A 146 24.37 12.42 25.43
CA ALA A 146 23.55 13.61 25.34
C ALA A 146 23.95 14.44 24.11
N PHE A 147 22.98 14.75 23.26
CA PHE A 147 23.15 15.67 22.14
C PHE A 147 22.74 17.08 22.57
N VAL A 148 23.66 18.03 22.49
CA VAL A 148 23.42 19.45 22.79
C VAL A 148 23.51 20.22 21.47
N ASN A 149 22.48 21.00 21.15
CA ASN A 149 22.41 21.82 19.94
C ASN A 149 22.67 23.29 20.28
N GLU A 150 23.79 23.86 19.82
CA GLU A 150 24.17 25.26 20.07
C GLU A 150 23.35 26.25 19.22
N THR A 151 22.13 26.56 19.70
CA THR A 151 21.33 27.66 19.14
C THR A 151 21.88 29.01 19.60
N ARG A 152 22.67 29.66 18.74
CA ARG A 152 23.11 31.05 18.94
C ARG A 152 21.91 31.98 19.09
N ARG A 153 21.77 32.63 20.25
CA ARG A 153 20.73 33.63 20.52
C ARG A 153 21.11 34.97 19.89
N HIS A 154 20.36 35.43 18.89
CA HIS A 154 20.30 36.84 18.54
C HIS A 154 19.18 37.52 19.34
N THR A 155 19.50 38.59 20.05
CA THR A 155 18.54 39.50 20.70
C THR A 155 18.00 40.52 19.70
N PRO A 156 16.68 40.64 19.48
CA PRO A 156 16.11 41.68 18.64
C PRO A 156 16.03 43.02 19.40
N THR A 157 16.56 44.09 18.83
CA THR A 157 16.32 45.46 19.30
C THR A 157 15.01 46.00 18.72
N SER A 158 14.10 46.48 19.58
CA SER A 158 12.78 46.95 19.17
C SER A 158 12.81 48.35 18.54
N LYS A 159 12.36 48.44 17.28
CA LYS A 159 11.68 49.63 16.74
C LYS A 159 10.42 49.15 16.00
N GLY A 160 9.27 49.68 16.41
CA GLY A 160 7.98 49.20 15.90
C GLY A 160 7.65 49.74 14.52
N HIS A 161 7.02 48.91 13.69
CA HIS A 161 6.16 49.29 12.57
C HIS A 161 4.85 48.51 12.73
N SER A 162 3.70 49.16 12.54
CA SER A 162 2.39 48.50 12.57
C SER A 162 2.18 47.72 11.28
N ILE A 163 2.01 46.40 11.38
CA ILE A 163 1.63 45.56 10.23
C ILE A 163 0.10 45.61 10.08
N ASP A 164 -0.39 46.19 8.98
CA ASP A 164 -1.82 46.20 8.63
C ASP A 164 -2.30 44.76 8.37
N SER A 165 -3.49 44.42 8.84
CA SER A 165 -4.02 43.05 8.91
C SER A 165 -4.61 42.56 7.58
N LYS A 166 -3.94 42.83 6.44
CA LYS A 166 -4.51 42.73 5.08
C LYS A 166 -3.66 41.94 4.08
N THR A 167 -3.07 40.82 4.49
CA THR A 167 -2.50 39.82 3.56
C THR A 167 -3.01 38.42 3.85
N ARG A 168 -4.25 38.13 3.41
CA ARG A 168 -4.66 36.73 3.12
C ARG A 168 -3.99 36.31 1.80
N PRO A 169 -3.47 35.07 1.67
CA PRO A 169 -3.09 34.54 0.35
C PRO A 169 -4.33 34.39 -0.54
N GLN A 170 -4.48 35.24 -1.56
CA GLN A 170 -5.53 35.12 -2.58
C GLN A 170 -5.09 34.20 -3.74
N ALA A 171 -4.58 33.00 -3.41
CA ALA A 171 -3.84 32.15 -4.32
C ALA A 171 -4.57 30.89 -4.80
N VAL A 172 -5.89 30.77 -4.58
CA VAL A 172 -6.74 29.69 -5.14
C VAL A 172 -8.09 30.27 -5.59
N THR A 173 -8.09 30.93 -6.75
CA THR A 173 -9.29 31.63 -7.29
C THR A 173 -9.50 31.50 -8.80
N LYS A 174 -8.60 30.86 -9.57
CA LYS A 174 -8.75 30.77 -11.03
C LYS A 174 -9.59 29.59 -11.53
N GLN A 175 -9.64 28.46 -10.83
CA GLN A 175 -10.46 27.31 -11.22
C GLN A 175 -11.83 27.25 -10.49
N THR A 176 -11.98 27.93 -9.36
CA THR A 176 -13.18 27.87 -8.49
C THR A 176 -14.21 28.98 -8.73
N ALA A 177 -13.82 30.12 -9.31
CA ALA A 177 -14.61 31.36 -9.31
C ALA A 177 -15.85 31.39 -10.23
N ALA A 178 -16.22 30.28 -10.87
CA ALA A 178 -17.39 30.16 -11.74
C ALA A 178 -18.28 28.93 -11.43
N MET A 179 -17.93 28.13 -10.42
CA MET A 179 -18.75 26.99 -10.01
C MET A 179 -19.96 27.45 -9.21
N ALA A 180 -21.13 26.85 -9.46
CA ALA A 180 -22.19 26.84 -8.45
C ALA A 180 -21.68 26.10 -7.21
N GLU A 181 -22.07 26.54 -6.01
CA GLU A 181 -21.64 25.89 -4.77
C GLU A 181 -22.36 24.55 -4.64
N ILE A 182 -21.57 23.46 -4.60
CA ILE A 182 -22.06 22.08 -4.49
C ILE A 182 -21.77 21.57 -3.07
N THR A 183 -22.78 21.05 -2.38
CA THR A 183 -22.68 20.43 -1.05
C THR A 183 -22.65 18.92 -1.15
N ILE A 184 -21.75 18.25 -0.43
CA ILE A 184 -21.81 16.79 -0.24
C ILE A 184 -22.92 16.50 0.77
N THR A 185 -24.05 15.99 0.29
CA THR A 185 -25.28 15.75 1.06
C THR A 185 -25.24 14.43 1.81
N GLY A 186 -24.54 13.44 1.27
CA GLY A 186 -24.45 12.09 1.81
C GLY A 186 -23.35 11.27 1.14
N PHE A 187 -23.37 9.96 1.42
CA PHE A 187 -22.46 9.00 0.83
C PHE A 187 -23.08 7.60 0.91
N ARG A 188 -22.59 6.68 0.09
CA ARG A 188 -22.91 5.25 0.14
C ARG A 188 -21.64 4.44 -0.07
N SER A 189 -21.41 3.43 0.76
CA SER A 189 -20.45 2.36 0.46
C SER A 189 -21.13 1.24 -0.35
N ARG A 190 -20.36 0.51 -1.15
CA ARG A 190 -20.78 -0.72 -1.84
C ARG A 190 -19.67 -1.76 -1.72
N ASP A 191 -20.02 -2.94 -1.22
CA ASP A 191 -19.16 -4.12 -1.21
C ASP A 191 -19.36 -4.88 -2.52
N VAL A 192 -18.48 -4.66 -3.51
CA VAL A 192 -18.57 -5.28 -4.84
C VAL A 192 -17.44 -6.30 -4.99
N ARG A 193 -17.79 -7.54 -5.36
CA ARG A 193 -16.83 -8.65 -5.46
C ARG A 193 -17.03 -9.44 -6.75
N PHE A 194 -15.96 -9.70 -7.49
CA PHE A 194 -15.95 -10.43 -8.75
C PHE A 194 -15.33 -11.82 -8.56
N PRO A 195 -15.93 -12.90 -9.10
CA PRO A 195 -15.55 -14.28 -8.78
C PRO A 195 -14.32 -14.78 -9.56
N THR A 196 -13.22 -14.02 -9.51
CA THR A 196 -11.95 -14.37 -10.18
C THR A 196 -11.26 -15.61 -9.59
N SER A 197 -11.73 -16.14 -8.45
CA SER A 197 -11.25 -17.43 -7.94
C SER A 197 -11.61 -18.61 -8.86
N LEU A 198 -12.62 -18.46 -9.74
CA LEU A 198 -13.12 -19.54 -10.60
C LEU A 198 -12.17 -19.88 -11.76
N ASP A 199 -11.53 -18.88 -12.37
CA ASP A 199 -10.57 -19.06 -13.47
C ASP A 199 -9.10 -18.83 -13.04
N LYS A 200 -8.89 -18.48 -11.77
CA LYS A 200 -7.59 -18.17 -11.14
C LYS A 200 -6.91 -16.94 -11.73
N THR A 201 -7.68 -16.01 -12.28
CA THR A 201 -7.21 -14.64 -12.53
C THR A 201 -6.60 -14.05 -11.26
N GLY A 202 -5.43 -13.41 -11.39
CA GLY A 202 -4.71 -12.85 -10.26
C GLY A 202 -3.89 -13.83 -9.42
N SER A 203 -3.83 -15.12 -9.77
CA SER A 203 -3.15 -16.13 -8.94
C SER A 203 -1.61 -16.00 -8.90
N ASP A 204 -1.08 -15.91 -7.68
CA ASP A 204 0.36 -15.80 -7.38
C ASP A 204 0.80 -16.74 -6.23
N ALA A 205 2.06 -16.62 -5.77
CA ALA A 205 2.66 -17.51 -4.77
C ALA A 205 2.11 -17.35 -3.35
N MET A 206 1.56 -16.18 -3.02
CA MET A 206 0.90 -15.86 -1.75
C MET A 206 -0.63 -16.00 -1.90
N ASN A 207 -1.19 -15.46 -2.98
CA ASN A 207 -2.61 -15.35 -3.24
C ASN A 207 -3.05 -16.42 -4.25
N ALA A 208 -3.18 -17.68 -3.78
CA ALA A 208 -3.46 -18.82 -4.66
C ALA A 208 -4.75 -18.70 -5.50
N ALA A 209 -5.78 -18.03 -4.97
CA ALA A 209 -6.98 -17.60 -5.69
C ALA A 209 -7.71 -16.50 -4.90
N GLY A 210 -7.75 -15.27 -5.44
CA GLY A 210 -8.47 -14.15 -4.85
C GLY A 210 -9.76 -13.82 -5.62
N ASP A 211 -10.76 -13.27 -4.93
CA ASP A 211 -11.95 -12.68 -5.55
C ASP A 211 -11.76 -11.16 -5.65
N TYR A 212 -11.35 -10.66 -6.82
CA TYR A 212 -11.07 -9.25 -7.04
C TYR A 212 -12.27 -8.41 -6.63
N SER A 213 -12.06 -7.45 -5.73
CA SER A 213 -13.13 -6.75 -5.05
C SER A 213 -12.83 -5.27 -4.89
N ALA A 214 -13.88 -4.45 -4.97
CA ALA A 214 -13.84 -3.03 -4.71
C ALA A 214 -14.62 -2.72 -3.43
N ALA A 215 -13.96 -2.17 -2.43
CA ALA A 215 -14.63 -1.46 -1.35
C ALA A 215 -14.87 -0.05 -1.87
N TYR A 216 -16.09 0.18 -2.36
CA TYR A 216 -16.45 1.30 -3.21
C TYR A 216 -17.17 2.39 -2.41
N CYS A 217 -16.95 3.65 -2.77
CA CYS A 217 -17.48 4.86 -2.15
C CYS A 217 -18.14 5.75 -3.22
N ILE A 218 -19.39 6.12 -2.99
CA ILE A 218 -20.11 7.14 -3.75
C ILE A 218 -20.36 8.32 -2.83
N LEU A 219 -19.86 9.51 -3.18
CA LEU A 219 -20.21 10.78 -2.55
C LEU A 219 -21.44 11.37 -3.25
N GLU A 220 -22.50 11.63 -2.49
CA GLU A 220 -23.76 12.20 -2.97
C GLU A 220 -23.74 13.72 -2.81
N THR A 221 -24.35 14.46 -3.74
CA THR A 221 -24.40 15.94 -3.66
C THR A 221 -25.81 16.50 -3.82
N ASP A 222 -25.94 17.83 -3.73
CA ASP A 222 -27.12 18.61 -4.12
C ASP A 222 -27.16 18.94 -5.63
N SER A 223 -26.23 18.39 -6.41
CA SER A 223 -26.08 18.59 -7.85
C SER A 223 -26.23 17.27 -8.64
N PRO A 224 -26.27 17.32 -9.99
CA PRO A 224 -26.25 16.10 -10.81
C PRO A 224 -24.95 15.28 -10.73
N HIS A 225 -23.88 15.79 -10.10
CA HIS A 225 -22.59 15.11 -10.01
C HIS A 225 -22.46 14.30 -8.71
N SER A 226 -21.91 13.10 -8.83
CA SER A 226 -21.48 12.24 -7.72
C SER A 226 -19.99 11.93 -7.82
N GLY A 227 -19.33 11.78 -6.66
CA GLY A 227 -17.92 11.41 -6.56
C GLY A 227 -17.74 9.91 -6.40
N HIS A 228 -16.99 9.27 -7.30
CA HIS A 228 -16.85 7.82 -7.36
C HIS A 228 -15.40 7.45 -7.09
N GLY A 229 -15.19 6.60 -6.09
CA GLY A 229 -13.86 6.11 -5.71
C GLY A 229 -13.96 4.79 -4.99
N MET A 230 -12.86 4.08 -4.91
CA MET A 230 -12.78 2.74 -4.34
C MET A 230 -11.37 2.43 -3.88
N THR A 231 -11.25 1.32 -3.16
CA THR A 231 -9.99 0.65 -2.86
C THR A 231 -10.09 -0.85 -3.13
N PHE A 232 -9.00 -1.43 -3.62
CA PHE A 232 -8.94 -2.83 -4.05
C PHE A 232 -8.73 -3.79 -2.86
N THR A 233 -9.44 -4.92 -2.87
CA THR A 233 -9.19 -6.09 -2.02
C THR A 233 -9.42 -7.39 -2.81
N ILE A 234 -9.08 -8.54 -2.20
CA ILE A 234 -9.23 -9.88 -2.81
C ILE A 234 -10.36 -10.71 -2.15
N GLY A 235 -11.44 -10.04 -1.75
CA GLY A 235 -12.69 -10.69 -1.35
C GLY A 235 -12.97 -10.59 0.15
N ARG A 236 -12.46 -11.54 0.93
CA ARG A 236 -12.76 -11.60 2.38
C ARG A 236 -12.14 -10.41 3.10
N GLY A 237 -12.99 -9.60 3.76
CA GLY A 237 -12.57 -8.36 4.43
C GLY A 237 -12.93 -7.08 3.67
N ASN A 238 -13.42 -7.16 2.42
CA ASN A 238 -13.93 -6.00 1.68
C ASN A 238 -15.05 -5.28 2.46
N ASP A 239 -15.90 -6.06 3.13
CA ASP A 239 -16.95 -5.64 4.06
C ASP A 239 -16.42 -4.75 5.22
N ILE A 240 -15.25 -5.09 5.76
CA ILE A 240 -14.60 -4.34 6.86
C ILE A 240 -14.07 -3.00 6.34
N VAL A 241 -13.60 -2.96 5.09
CA VAL A 241 -13.13 -1.72 4.43
C VAL A 241 -14.31 -0.82 4.08
N CYS A 242 -15.45 -1.35 3.63
CA CYS A 242 -16.68 -0.58 3.44
C CYS A 242 -17.16 0.08 4.75
N ALA A 243 -17.18 -0.65 5.86
CA ALA A 243 -17.51 -0.06 7.17
C ALA A 243 -16.52 1.04 7.61
N ALA A 244 -15.25 0.94 7.21
CA ALA A 244 -14.26 1.99 7.46
C ALA A 244 -14.42 3.19 6.51
N ILE A 245 -14.86 2.98 5.26
CA ILE A 245 -15.22 4.04 4.30
C ILE A 245 -16.31 4.92 4.91
N ASP A 246 -17.37 4.33 5.47
CA ASP A 246 -18.48 5.09 6.08
C ASP A 246 -18.00 6.06 7.18
N HIS A 247 -17.08 5.60 8.04
CA HIS A 247 -16.49 6.42 9.10
C HIS A 247 -15.59 7.58 8.60
N VAL A 248 -14.97 7.44 7.42
CA VAL A 248 -14.16 8.51 6.82
C VAL A 248 -15.02 9.44 5.97
N ALA A 249 -16.00 8.92 5.23
CA ALA A 249 -16.89 9.66 4.34
C ALA A 249 -17.85 10.59 5.09
N ASP A 250 -18.35 10.21 6.27
CA ASP A 250 -19.25 11.05 7.07
C ASP A 250 -18.63 12.41 7.45
N ARG A 251 -17.30 12.49 7.51
CA ARG A 251 -16.54 13.74 7.72
C ARG A 251 -16.73 14.77 6.60
N LEU A 252 -17.17 14.34 5.42
CA LEU A 252 -17.47 15.20 4.28
C LEU A 252 -18.94 15.66 4.23
N ARG A 253 -19.84 15.03 4.99
CA ARG A 253 -21.27 15.37 4.98
C ARG A 253 -21.51 16.83 5.38
N GLY A 254 -22.30 17.55 4.60
CA GLY A 254 -22.62 18.97 4.80
C GLY A 254 -21.47 19.94 4.48
N ARG A 255 -20.37 19.46 3.87
CA ARG A 255 -19.29 20.34 3.38
C ARG A 255 -19.49 20.68 1.92
N THR A 256 -19.09 21.88 1.53
CA THR A 256 -19.12 22.30 0.12
C THR A 256 -17.83 21.90 -0.58
N LEU A 257 -17.94 21.51 -1.85
CA LEU A 257 -16.83 21.06 -2.68
C LEU A 257 -15.73 22.14 -2.78
N SER A 258 -16.12 23.41 -2.95
CA SER A 258 -15.17 24.53 -3.01
C SER A 258 -14.33 24.64 -1.73
N SER A 259 -14.96 24.47 -0.55
CA SER A 259 -14.28 24.52 0.75
C SER A 259 -13.25 23.40 0.95
N LEU A 260 -13.43 22.26 0.27
CA LEU A 260 -12.57 21.10 0.34
C LEU A 260 -11.40 21.17 -0.64
N VAL A 261 -11.64 21.60 -1.88
CA VAL A 261 -10.61 21.66 -2.94
C VAL A 261 -9.76 22.93 -2.88
N ALA A 262 -10.20 23.96 -2.14
CA ALA A 262 -9.45 25.20 -1.94
C ALA A 262 -8.13 25.03 -1.15
N ASP A 263 -7.96 23.92 -0.41
CA ASP A 263 -6.69 23.54 0.19
C ASP A 263 -6.65 22.01 0.40
N TRP A 264 -6.18 21.31 -0.64
CA TRP A 264 -6.15 19.86 -0.68
C TRP A 264 -5.30 19.23 0.44
N GLY A 265 -4.17 19.85 0.81
CA GLY A 265 -3.33 19.40 1.92
C GLY A 265 -4.04 19.51 3.28
N LYS A 266 -4.79 20.60 3.53
CA LYS A 266 -5.65 20.73 4.73
C LYS A 266 -6.80 19.74 4.72
N THR A 267 -7.43 19.48 3.57
CA THR A 267 -8.52 18.51 3.44
C THR A 267 -8.05 17.08 3.69
N TRP A 268 -6.92 16.67 3.10
CA TRP A 268 -6.30 15.38 3.38
C TRP A 268 -5.92 15.25 4.86
N ARG A 269 -5.28 16.30 5.41
CA ARG A 269 -4.95 16.39 6.84
C ARG A 269 -6.20 16.25 7.72
N TYR A 270 -7.33 16.86 7.36
CA TYR A 270 -8.58 16.80 8.12
C TYR A 270 -9.21 15.41 8.16
N LEU A 271 -9.17 14.67 7.04
CA LEU A 271 -9.64 13.29 6.97
C LEU A 271 -8.74 12.36 7.80
N VAL A 272 -7.43 12.41 7.62
CA VAL A 272 -6.46 11.49 8.28
C VAL A 272 -6.14 11.83 9.74
N SER A 273 -6.60 12.99 10.27
CA SER A 273 -6.21 13.47 11.62
C SER A 273 -7.26 13.28 12.71
N ASP A 274 -8.29 12.46 12.47
CA ASP A 274 -9.13 12.00 13.57
C ASP A 274 -8.32 11.12 14.53
N SER A 275 -8.21 11.49 15.80
CA SER A 275 -7.36 10.77 16.75
C SER A 275 -7.85 9.35 17.06
N GLN A 276 -9.13 9.05 16.87
CA GLN A 276 -9.70 7.72 17.10
C GLN A 276 -9.50 6.82 15.87
N LEU A 277 -9.83 7.32 14.67
CA LEU A 277 -9.59 6.57 13.42
C LEU A 277 -8.08 6.38 13.15
N ARG A 278 -7.22 7.31 13.58
CA ARG A 278 -5.76 7.10 13.58
C ARG A 278 -5.32 5.93 14.46
N TRP A 279 -6.02 5.65 15.56
CA TRP A 279 -5.58 4.63 16.52
C TRP A 279 -5.69 3.21 15.96
N ILE A 280 -6.51 2.99 14.93
CA ILE A 280 -6.64 1.73 14.19
C ILE A 280 -5.75 1.65 12.93
N GLY A 281 -4.89 2.65 12.70
CA GLY A 281 -3.80 2.63 11.72
C GLY A 281 -2.45 2.82 12.43
N PRO A 282 -1.93 4.07 12.54
CA PRO A 282 -2.28 5.26 11.77
C PRO A 282 -1.64 5.21 10.38
N GLU A 283 -2.30 5.80 9.37
CA GLU A 283 -1.76 5.88 8.00
C GLU A 283 -1.34 4.49 7.48
N LYS A 284 -2.15 3.44 7.72
CA LYS A 284 -1.95 2.06 7.23
C LYS A 284 -3.25 1.24 7.28
N GLY A 285 -3.26 0.11 6.56
CA GLY A 285 -4.30 -0.92 6.66
C GLY A 285 -5.72 -0.46 6.32
N VAL A 286 -6.72 -1.15 6.87
CA VAL A 286 -8.17 -0.96 6.57
C VAL A 286 -8.60 0.50 6.56
N ILE A 287 -8.21 1.30 7.57
CA ILE A 287 -8.63 2.70 7.68
C ILE A 287 -7.96 3.62 6.64
N HIS A 288 -6.82 3.20 6.09
CA HIS A 288 -6.07 3.96 5.08
C HIS A 288 -6.48 3.59 3.66
N LEU A 289 -6.84 2.31 3.42
CA LEU A 289 -7.57 1.88 2.22
C LEU A 289 -8.88 2.66 2.10
N ALA A 290 -9.64 2.76 3.20
CA ALA A 290 -10.85 3.57 3.27
C ALA A 290 -10.59 5.08 3.01
N LEU A 291 -9.49 5.62 3.53
CA LEU A 291 -9.07 7.00 3.20
C LEU A 291 -8.77 7.15 1.70
N GLY A 292 -8.08 6.19 1.08
CA GLY A 292 -7.79 6.18 -0.35
C GLY A 292 -9.06 6.24 -1.20
N ALA A 293 -10.04 5.38 -0.90
CA ALA A 293 -11.35 5.39 -1.57
C ALA A 293 -12.07 6.74 -1.45
N VAL A 294 -12.16 7.32 -0.24
CA VAL A 294 -12.87 8.60 0.01
C VAL A 294 -12.13 9.79 -0.60
N VAL A 295 -10.80 9.83 -0.53
CA VAL A 295 -9.99 10.89 -1.15
C VAL A 295 -10.12 10.84 -2.67
N ASN A 296 -10.01 9.66 -3.29
CA ASN A 296 -10.14 9.52 -4.73
C ASN A 296 -11.56 9.81 -5.23
N ALA A 297 -12.60 9.47 -4.45
CA ALA A 297 -13.98 9.85 -4.77
C ALA A 297 -14.20 11.38 -4.77
N LEU A 298 -13.49 12.11 -3.90
CA LEU A 298 -13.53 13.58 -3.88
C LEU A 298 -12.75 14.20 -5.06
N TRP A 299 -11.66 13.56 -5.51
CA TRP A 299 -10.96 13.94 -6.74
C TRP A 299 -11.82 13.70 -7.98
N ASP A 300 -12.51 12.56 -8.07
CA ASP A 300 -13.45 12.25 -9.16
C ASP A 300 -14.62 13.24 -9.21
N LEU A 301 -15.23 13.58 -8.06
CA LEU A 301 -16.27 14.61 -7.98
C LEU A 301 -15.77 15.96 -8.52
N TRP A 302 -14.60 16.41 -8.07
CA TRP A 302 -14.03 17.67 -8.53
C TRP A 302 -13.73 17.64 -10.03
N ALA A 303 -13.25 16.51 -10.53
CA ALA A 303 -12.90 16.30 -11.93
C ALA A 303 -14.13 16.30 -12.86
N LYS A 304 -15.22 15.66 -12.45
CA LYS A 304 -16.51 15.71 -13.14
C LYS A 304 -17.08 17.13 -13.21
N VAL A 305 -17.04 17.88 -12.10
CA VAL A 305 -17.56 19.25 -12.04
C VAL A 305 -16.69 20.24 -12.85
N LEU A 306 -15.37 20.02 -12.92
CA LEU A 306 -14.47 20.80 -13.78
C LEU A 306 -14.50 20.38 -15.26
N GLY A 307 -15.20 19.29 -15.62
CA GLY A 307 -15.23 18.77 -16.99
C GLY A 307 -13.89 18.25 -17.50
N LYS A 308 -13.06 17.65 -16.63
CA LYS A 308 -11.68 17.22 -16.95
C LYS A 308 -11.32 15.87 -16.31
N PRO A 309 -10.42 15.08 -16.91
CA PRO A 309 -9.83 13.93 -16.23
C PRO A 309 -8.87 14.40 -15.13
N VAL A 310 -8.74 13.65 -14.02
CA VAL A 310 -7.88 14.01 -12.86
C VAL A 310 -6.44 14.34 -13.25
N TRP A 311 -5.84 13.64 -14.23
CA TRP A 311 -4.45 13.92 -14.65
C TRP A 311 -4.32 15.33 -15.22
N ARG A 312 -5.34 15.80 -15.94
CA ARG A 312 -5.30 17.09 -16.62
C ARG A 312 -5.48 18.25 -15.65
N ILE A 313 -6.22 18.05 -14.57
CA ILE A 313 -6.34 19.04 -13.48
C ILE A 313 -4.98 19.25 -12.83
N VAL A 314 -4.28 18.18 -12.47
CA VAL A 314 -2.93 18.26 -11.87
C VAL A 314 -1.88 18.77 -12.87
N ALA A 315 -2.03 18.51 -14.18
CA ALA A 315 -1.17 19.09 -15.21
C ALA A 315 -1.41 20.59 -15.45
N ASP A 316 -2.65 21.07 -15.31
CA ASP A 316 -3.03 22.48 -15.41
C ASP A 316 -2.70 23.29 -14.14
N MET A 317 -2.28 22.64 -13.04
CA MET A 317 -1.84 23.33 -11.82
C MET A 317 -0.51 24.08 -12.02
N THR A 318 -0.35 25.16 -11.24
CA THR A 318 0.96 25.72 -10.91
C THR A 318 1.75 24.79 -9.97
N PRO A 319 3.09 24.86 -9.95
CA PRO A 319 3.92 24.18 -8.96
C PRO A 319 3.49 24.45 -7.50
N GLU A 320 3.05 25.67 -7.21
CA GLU A 320 2.52 26.08 -5.90
C GLU A 320 1.19 25.38 -5.54
N GLU A 321 0.25 25.26 -6.48
CA GLU A 321 -1.00 24.51 -6.29
C GLU A 321 -0.72 23.01 -6.09
N PHE A 322 0.19 22.41 -6.87
CA PHE A 322 0.59 21.00 -6.69
C PHE A 322 1.18 20.75 -5.29
N VAL A 323 2.09 21.61 -4.82
CA VAL A 323 2.67 21.50 -3.47
C VAL A 323 1.61 21.69 -2.38
N SER A 324 0.58 22.52 -2.62
CA SER A 324 -0.53 22.70 -1.68
C SER A 324 -1.40 21.45 -1.50
N CYS A 325 -1.33 20.47 -2.41
CA CYS A 325 -2.06 19.21 -2.29
C CYS A 325 -1.47 18.23 -1.25
N ILE A 326 -0.26 18.45 -0.74
CA ILE A 326 0.52 17.42 -0.03
C ILE A 326 0.63 17.68 1.48
N ASP A 327 0.40 16.65 2.31
CA ASP A 327 0.77 16.67 3.73
C ASP A 327 2.23 16.21 3.94
N PHE A 328 3.15 17.18 4.02
CA PHE A 328 4.57 16.96 4.27
C PHE A 328 4.90 16.43 5.69
N ARG A 329 3.90 16.24 6.57
CA ARG A 329 4.13 15.66 7.91
C ARG A 329 4.80 14.29 7.80
N TYR A 330 5.91 14.13 8.53
CA TYR A 330 6.79 12.96 8.56
C TYR A 330 7.68 12.72 7.33
N ILE A 331 7.72 13.64 6.35
CA ILE A 331 8.61 13.52 5.17
C ILE A 331 9.57 14.70 4.96
N THR A 332 9.50 15.79 5.75
CA THR A 332 10.39 16.96 5.63
C THR A 332 11.88 16.69 5.86
N ASP A 333 12.23 15.52 6.41
CA ASP A 333 13.60 15.02 6.54
C ASP A 333 14.13 14.34 5.25
N ALA A 334 13.25 14.11 4.27
CA ALA A 334 13.56 13.59 2.95
C ALA A 334 13.24 14.58 1.82
N ILE A 335 12.13 15.30 1.89
CA ILE A 335 11.76 16.37 0.95
C ILE A 335 10.97 17.49 1.65
N THR A 336 11.42 18.74 1.49
CA THR A 336 10.68 19.91 1.98
C THR A 336 9.71 20.46 0.92
N PRO A 337 8.71 21.28 1.31
CA PRO A 337 7.84 21.98 0.35
C PRO A 337 8.61 22.84 -0.65
N GLU A 338 9.71 23.46 -0.22
CA GLU A 338 10.57 24.31 -1.04
C GLU A 338 11.35 23.50 -2.09
N GLU A 339 11.94 22.37 -1.68
CA GLU A 339 12.62 21.46 -2.60
C GLU A 339 11.63 20.87 -3.63
N ALA A 340 10.43 20.46 -3.19
CA ALA A 340 9.37 20.01 -4.07
C ALA A 340 8.98 21.08 -5.10
N LEU A 341 8.81 22.33 -4.63
CA LEU A 341 8.43 23.46 -5.46
C LEU A 341 9.47 23.77 -6.54
N ASP A 342 10.75 23.80 -6.18
CA ASP A 342 11.83 24.04 -7.14
C ASP A 342 12.03 22.85 -8.10
N MET A 343 11.83 21.60 -7.63
CA MET A 343 11.83 20.40 -8.48
C MET A 343 10.69 20.36 -9.50
N LEU A 344 9.57 21.03 -9.23
CA LEU A 344 8.43 21.16 -10.15
C LEU A 344 8.62 22.33 -11.12
N ARG A 345 9.04 23.50 -10.62
CA ARG A 345 9.42 24.66 -11.47
C ARG A 345 10.47 24.28 -12.52
N ALA A 346 11.43 23.42 -12.15
CA ALA A 346 12.43 22.87 -13.07
C ALA A 346 11.88 21.91 -14.15
N GLN A 347 10.56 21.65 -14.22
CA GLN A 347 9.91 20.85 -15.27
C GLN A 347 8.93 21.60 -16.16
N GLU A 348 8.50 22.80 -15.76
CA GLU A 348 7.45 23.57 -16.45
C GLU A 348 7.79 23.82 -17.92
N SER A 349 9.06 24.06 -18.25
CA SER A 349 9.54 24.32 -19.61
C SER A 349 9.27 23.18 -20.60
N GLY A 350 9.13 21.93 -20.12
CA GLY A 350 8.75 20.77 -20.94
C GLY A 350 7.28 20.38 -20.84
N LYS A 351 6.50 20.98 -19.93
CA LYS A 351 5.15 20.50 -19.57
C LYS A 351 4.18 20.55 -20.76
N ALA A 352 4.21 21.62 -21.56
CA ALA A 352 3.36 21.76 -22.74
C ALA A 352 3.53 20.61 -23.75
N LYS A 353 4.78 20.31 -24.14
CA LYS A 353 5.10 19.21 -25.06
C LYS A 353 4.68 17.85 -24.48
N ARG A 354 4.89 17.62 -23.18
CA ARG A 354 4.45 16.37 -22.54
C ARG A 354 2.93 16.24 -22.44
N ILE A 355 2.17 17.35 -22.38
CA ILE A 355 0.71 17.35 -22.52
C ILE A 355 0.29 16.97 -23.94
N GLU A 356 0.98 17.46 -24.98
CA GLU A 356 0.74 17.04 -26.38
C GLU A 356 1.02 15.55 -26.57
N GLU A 357 2.13 15.04 -26.00
CA GLU A 357 2.50 13.62 -26.01
C GLU A 357 1.53 12.74 -25.22
N ALA A 358 0.93 13.26 -24.14
CA ALA A 358 -0.16 12.60 -23.42
C ALA A 358 -1.45 12.54 -24.25
N LEU A 359 -1.87 13.67 -24.85
CA LEU A 359 -3.05 13.72 -25.73
C LEU A 359 -2.89 12.88 -27.01
N ALA A 360 -1.66 12.54 -27.39
CA ALA A 360 -1.34 11.60 -28.47
C ALA A 360 -1.23 10.12 -28.02
N SER A 361 -1.57 9.80 -26.77
CA SER A 361 -1.43 8.46 -26.15
C SER A 361 0.01 7.91 -26.20
N ARG A 362 1.00 8.76 -25.90
CA ARG A 362 2.43 8.40 -25.83
C ARG A 362 3.11 8.72 -24.48
N ALA A 363 2.37 9.21 -23.49
CA ALA A 363 2.90 9.46 -22.14
C ALA A 363 3.14 8.20 -21.30
N VAL A 364 2.35 7.14 -21.49
CA VAL A 364 2.36 5.95 -20.61
C VAL A 364 2.48 4.64 -21.43
N PRO A 365 3.71 4.18 -21.70
CA PRO A 365 4.00 2.81 -22.11
C PRO A 365 3.41 1.77 -21.16
N ALA A 366 2.93 0.65 -21.70
CA ALA A 366 2.39 -0.47 -20.92
C ALA A 366 3.38 -1.64 -20.79
N TYR A 367 3.35 -2.32 -19.65
CA TYR A 367 3.87 -3.68 -19.47
C TYR A 367 2.72 -4.62 -19.14
N THR A 368 2.86 -5.92 -19.44
CA THR A 368 1.80 -6.91 -19.18
C THR A 368 2.22 -7.94 -18.14
N THR A 369 1.26 -8.29 -17.26
CA THR A 369 1.35 -9.42 -16.32
C THR A 369 0.40 -10.56 -16.71
N SER A 370 -0.40 -10.40 -17.78
CA SER A 370 -1.45 -11.36 -18.18
C SER A 370 -0.93 -12.75 -18.54
N ALA A 371 0.29 -12.86 -19.09
CA ALA A 371 0.95 -14.15 -19.34
C ALA A 371 1.67 -14.73 -18.09
N GLY A 372 1.72 -13.97 -17.00
CA GLY A 372 2.56 -14.22 -15.84
C GLY A 372 1.94 -15.04 -14.71
N TRP A 373 0.61 -15.23 -14.69
CA TRP A 373 -0.12 -15.91 -13.61
C TRP A 373 0.31 -17.37 -13.43
N LEU A 374 0.47 -17.82 -12.17
CA LEU A 374 0.98 -19.17 -11.88
C LEU A 374 0.02 -20.27 -12.33
N GLY A 375 -1.29 -20.03 -12.29
CA GLY A 375 -2.31 -21.02 -12.67
C GLY A 375 -2.41 -21.37 -14.17
N TYR A 376 -1.64 -20.73 -15.05
CA TYR A 376 -1.75 -20.92 -16.50
C TYR A 376 -0.79 -21.98 -17.06
N GLY A 377 -1.31 -22.88 -17.90
CA GLY A 377 -0.53 -23.87 -18.65
C GLY A 377 0.29 -23.27 -19.80
N GLU A 378 1.32 -23.99 -20.24
CA GLU A 378 2.37 -23.47 -21.12
C GLU A 378 1.87 -22.96 -22.48
N ASP A 379 0.88 -23.61 -23.10
CA ASP A 379 0.36 -23.18 -24.40
C ASP A 379 -0.39 -21.85 -24.31
N LYS A 380 -1.17 -21.64 -23.23
CA LYS A 380 -1.82 -20.36 -22.95
C LYS A 380 -0.78 -19.27 -22.70
N MET A 381 0.28 -19.59 -21.97
CA MET A 381 1.40 -18.68 -21.70
C MET A 381 2.12 -18.28 -23.00
N ARG A 382 2.48 -19.24 -23.87
CA ARG A 382 3.11 -18.98 -25.17
C ARG A 382 2.20 -18.13 -26.07
N ALA A 383 0.91 -18.45 -26.15
CA ALA A 383 -0.06 -17.68 -26.93
C ALA A 383 -0.16 -16.21 -26.47
N LEU A 384 -0.34 -15.96 -25.17
CA LEU A 384 -0.44 -14.61 -24.60
C LEU A 384 0.84 -13.78 -24.80
N LEU A 385 2.02 -14.39 -24.72
CA LEU A 385 3.29 -13.71 -25.01
C LEU A 385 3.42 -13.33 -26.50
N HIS A 386 3.03 -14.21 -27.42
CA HIS A 386 3.02 -13.89 -28.85
C HIS A 386 1.99 -12.80 -29.21
N GLU A 387 0.80 -12.86 -28.61
CA GLU A 387 -0.26 -11.88 -28.78
C GLU A 387 0.17 -10.49 -28.31
N THR A 388 0.64 -10.37 -27.07
CA THR A 388 1.04 -9.08 -26.47
C THR A 388 2.28 -8.48 -27.14
N LEU A 389 3.24 -9.30 -27.62
CA LEU A 389 4.30 -8.83 -28.53
C LEU A 389 3.74 -8.16 -29.80
N GLY A 390 2.71 -8.76 -30.39
CA GLY A 390 1.99 -8.25 -31.57
C GLY A 390 1.18 -6.98 -31.31
N GLN A 391 0.55 -6.88 -30.13
CA GLN A 391 -0.14 -5.68 -29.65
C GLN A 391 0.81 -4.50 -29.33
N GLY A 392 2.14 -4.74 -29.33
CA GLY A 392 3.18 -3.71 -29.20
C GLY A 392 3.93 -3.69 -27.87
N TYR A 393 3.57 -4.55 -26.90
CA TYR A 393 4.24 -4.59 -25.59
C TYR A 393 5.72 -4.98 -25.71
N ARG A 394 6.56 -4.37 -24.86
CA ARG A 394 8.01 -4.62 -24.79
C ARG A 394 8.51 -4.95 -23.38
N HIS A 395 7.60 -5.05 -22.41
CA HIS A 395 7.89 -5.29 -21.00
C HIS A 395 6.88 -6.32 -20.46
N PHE A 396 7.37 -7.35 -19.77
CA PHE A 396 6.60 -8.54 -19.42
C PHE A 396 6.94 -8.97 -17.98
N LYS A 397 5.92 -9.11 -17.11
CA LYS A 397 6.10 -9.58 -15.72
C LYS A 397 5.58 -11.00 -15.55
N LEU A 398 6.37 -11.85 -14.90
CA LEU A 398 6.00 -13.22 -14.54
C LEU A 398 5.95 -13.38 -13.02
N LYS A 399 4.92 -14.05 -12.51
CA LYS A 399 4.91 -14.53 -11.13
C LYS A 399 5.92 -15.68 -10.98
N VAL A 400 6.65 -15.66 -9.86
CA VAL A 400 7.62 -16.67 -9.39
C VAL A 400 7.39 -16.95 -7.90
N GLY A 401 8.22 -17.76 -7.26
CA GLY A 401 8.10 -18.05 -5.82
C GLY A 401 7.31 -19.32 -5.49
N GLY A 402 6.98 -20.12 -6.51
CA GLY A 402 6.52 -21.49 -6.34
C GLY A 402 7.71 -22.44 -6.23
N SER A 403 7.75 -23.47 -7.08
CA SER A 403 8.95 -24.30 -7.25
C SER A 403 9.97 -23.59 -8.14
N LEU A 404 11.24 -23.60 -7.73
CA LEU A 404 12.34 -23.07 -8.55
C LEU A 404 12.42 -23.76 -9.92
N ASP A 405 12.10 -25.05 -10.02
CA ASP A 405 12.08 -25.78 -11.30
C ASP A 405 10.93 -25.33 -12.22
N ASP A 406 9.78 -24.93 -11.64
CA ASP A 406 8.67 -24.34 -12.39
C ASP A 406 8.98 -22.91 -12.82
N ASP A 407 9.57 -22.11 -11.93
CA ASP A 407 10.03 -20.75 -12.23
C ASP A 407 11.07 -20.77 -13.37
N ARG A 408 12.10 -21.61 -13.27
CA ARG A 408 13.12 -21.79 -14.33
C ARG A 408 12.50 -22.26 -15.65
N ARG A 409 11.53 -23.19 -15.63
CA ARG A 409 10.85 -23.64 -16.85
C ARG A 409 10.04 -22.51 -17.48
N ARG A 410 9.20 -21.81 -16.70
CA ARG A 410 8.38 -20.67 -17.16
C ARG A 410 9.25 -19.54 -17.73
N LEU A 411 10.37 -19.22 -17.09
CA LEU A 411 11.29 -18.18 -17.55
C LEU A 411 12.05 -18.57 -18.83
N SER A 412 12.35 -19.86 -19.05
CA SER A 412 12.82 -20.36 -20.35
C SER A 412 11.80 -20.10 -21.44
N ILE A 413 10.54 -20.49 -21.22
CA ILE A 413 9.43 -20.29 -22.17
C ILE A 413 9.25 -18.81 -22.51
N ALA A 414 9.31 -17.93 -21.51
CA ALA A 414 9.26 -16.49 -21.74
C ALA A 414 10.42 -16.01 -22.62
N ARG A 415 11.65 -16.45 -22.36
CA ARG A 415 12.84 -16.04 -23.12
C ARG A 415 12.96 -16.71 -24.50
N GLU A 416 12.39 -17.89 -24.71
CA GLU A 416 12.18 -18.49 -26.04
C GLU A 416 11.34 -17.57 -26.93
N VAL A 417 10.22 -17.06 -26.40
CA VAL A 417 9.28 -16.21 -27.14
C VAL A 417 9.79 -14.76 -27.27
N ILE A 418 10.04 -14.07 -26.16
CA ILE A 418 10.38 -12.62 -26.17
C ILE A 418 11.85 -12.35 -26.50
N GLY A 419 12.73 -13.35 -26.36
CA GLY A 419 14.18 -13.21 -26.53
C GLY A 419 14.88 -12.52 -25.36
N TYR A 420 16.22 -12.52 -25.39
CA TYR A 420 17.05 -11.87 -24.37
C TYR A 420 17.35 -10.39 -24.65
N ASP A 421 17.65 -10.06 -25.91
CA ASP A 421 18.25 -8.77 -26.28
C ASP A 421 17.51 -8.10 -27.46
N LYS A 422 16.23 -8.45 -27.67
CA LYS A 422 15.36 -7.92 -28.74
C LYS A 422 14.69 -6.57 -28.40
N GLY A 423 15.19 -5.85 -27.39
CA GLY A 423 14.49 -4.70 -26.79
C GLY A 423 13.29 -5.09 -25.92
N ASN A 424 13.17 -6.37 -25.54
CA ASN A 424 12.11 -6.89 -24.67
C ASN A 424 12.64 -7.13 -23.24
N VAL A 425 11.99 -6.50 -22.27
CA VAL A 425 12.34 -6.55 -20.85
C VAL A 425 11.48 -7.59 -20.13
N LEU A 426 12.12 -8.35 -19.24
CA LEU A 426 11.49 -9.34 -18.37
C LEU A 426 11.60 -8.85 -16.92
N MET A 427 10.51 -8.94 -16.18
CA MET A 427 10.45 -8.70 -14.74
C MET A 427 9.87 -9.96 -14.06
N VAL A 428 10.21 -10.17 -12.79
CA VAL A 428 9.65 -11.25 -11.98
C VAL A 428 9.12 -10.73 -10.66
N ASP A 429 8.15 -11.43 -10.09
CA ASP A 429 7.37 -11.00 -8.92
C ASP A 429 7.07 -12.20 -8.01
N ALA A 430 7.42 -12.09 -6.73
CA ALA A 430 7.26 -13.17 -5.74
C ALA A 430 6.20 -12.89 -4.67
N ASN A 431 5.50 -11.74 -4.74
CA ASN A 431 4.45 -11.32 -3.81
C ASN A 431 4.71 -11.67 -2.33
N GLN A 432 5.88 -11.25 -1.85
CA GLN A 432 6.30 -11.26 -0.44
C GLN A 432 6.61 -12.64 0.16
N ILE A 433 6.56 -13.73 -0.62
CA ILE A 433 6.56 -15.10 -0.09
C ILE A 433 7.87 -15.53 0.61
N TRP A 434 9.01 -15.01 0.15
CA TRP A 434 10.32 -15.47 0.61
C TRP A 434 10.87 -14.71 1.83
N SER A 435 11.71 -15.41 2.60
CA SER A 435 12.65 -14.77 3.53
C SER A 435 13.87 -14.20 2.79
N VAL A 436 14.51 -13.16 3.34
CA VAL A 436 15.66 -12.47 2.72
C VAL A 436 16.77 -13.42 2.19
N PRO A 437 17.24 -14.46 2.92
CA PRO A 437 18.28 -15.35 2.39
C PRO A 437 17.82 -16.22 1.22
N GLU A 438 16.54 -16.61 1.24
CA GLU A 438 15.87 -17.46 0.25
C GLU A 438 15.61 -16.69 -1.04
N ALA A 439 15.11 -15.46 -0.95
CA ALA A 439 14.98 -14.54 -2.07
C ALA A 439 16.32 -14.28 -2.79
N ILE A 440 17.41 -14.13 -2.01
CA ILE A 440 18.76 -13.97 -2.54
C ILE A 440 19.23 -15.23 -3.28
N ASP A 441 18.91 -16.43 -2.78
CA ASP A 441 19.35 -17.68 -3.39
C ASP A 441 18.54 -18.02 -4.65
N HIS A 442 17.20 -17.96 -4.57
CA HIS A 442 16.31 -18.15 -5.73
C HIS A 442 16.67 -17.19 -6.87
N MET A 443 16.80 -15.89 -6.60
CA MET A 443 17.07 -14.91 -7.65
C MET A 443 18.48 -15.02 -8.26
N LYS A 444 19.46 -15.58 -7.54
CA LYS A 444 20.76 -15.98 -8.16
C LYS A 444 20.57 -17.16 -9.11
N GLN A 445 19.75 -18.13 -8.74
CA GLN A 445 19.40 -19.28 -9.56
C GLN A 445 18.42 -18.94 -10.71
N LEU A 446 17.98 -17.68 -10.83
CA LEU A 446 17.19 -17.16 -11.97
C LEU A 446 17.94 -16.07 -12.77
N ALA A 447 19.20 -15.78 -12.45
CA ALA A 447 19.95 -14.68 -13.04
C ALA A 447 20.30 -14.87 -14.53
N ASP A 448 20.36 -16.12 -15.01
CA ASP A 448 20.54 -16.45 -16.42
C ASP A 448 19.39 -15.92 -17.30
N PHE A 449 18.19 -15.75 -16.75
CA PHE A 449 17.04 -15.16 -17.45
C PHE A 449 17.10 -13.62 -17.58
N LYS A 450 18.13 -12.96 -17.04
CA LYS A 450 18.31 -11.48 -17.05
C LYS A 450 17.05 -10.68 -16.64
N PRO A 451 16.37 -10.94 -15.50
CA PRO A 451 15.24 -10.10 -15.08
C PRO A 451 15.73 -8.69 -14.71
N TRP A 452 14.99 -7.65 -15.11
CA TRP A 452 15.30 -6.25 -14.78
C TRP A 452 15.17 -5.99 -13.27
N PHE A 453 14.12 -6.52 -12.66
CA PHE A 453 13.95 -6.54 -11.21
C PHE A 453 13.24 -7.80 -10.73
N ILE A 454 13.41 -8.07 -9.43
CA ILE A 454 12.46 -8.85 -8.62
C ILE A 454 11.54 -7.89 -7.86
N GLU A 455 10.24 -8.10 -7.98
CA GLU A 455 9.15 -7.41 -7.29
C GLU A 455 8.74 -8.16 -6.03
N GLU A 456 8.54 -7.40 -4.96
CA GLU A 456 8.16 -7.83 -3.61
C GLU A 456 8.89 -9.12 -3.16
N PRO A 457 10.25 -9.17 -3.15
CA PRO A 457 11.03 -10.35 -2.78
C PRO A 457 10.84 -10.80 -1.33
N THR A 458 10.21 -10.00 -0.47
CA THR A 458 9.94 -10.29 0.95
C THR A 458 8.87 -9.34 1.50
N SER A 459 8.59 -9.38 2.81
CA SER A 459 7.59 -8.54 3.48
C SER A 459 7.70 -7.03 3.13
N PRO A 460 6.60 -6.34 2.82
CA PRO A 460 6.60 -4.94 2.35
C PRO A 460 6.90 -3.92 3.47
N ASP A 461 6.91 -4.36 4.73
CA ASP A 461 7.41 -3.58 5.87
C ASP A 461 8.95 -3.69 6.04
N ASP A 462 9.61 -4.72 5.47
CA ASP A 462 11.05 -4.96 5.67
C ASP A 462 11.93 -4.20 4.65
N ILE A 463 12.09 -2.91 4.93
CA ILE A 463 13.00 -1.98 4.23
C ILE A 463 14.45 -2.50 4.22
N ILE A 464 14.90 -3.14 5.31
CA ILE A 464 16.29 -3.58 5.47
C ILE A 464 16.53 -4.89 4.71
N GLY A 465 15.54 -5.78 4.71
CA GLY A 465 15.49 -6.98 3.90
C GLY A 465 15.53 -6.67 2.40
N HIS A 466 14.65 -5.79 1.91
CA HIS A 466 14.67 -5.32 0.52
C HIS A 466 16.05 -4.78 0.11
N ARG A 467 16.66 -3.93 0.94
CA ARG A 467 18.03 -3.44 0.72
C ARG A 467 19.06 -4.57 0.68
N SER A 468 18.95 -5.56 1.57
CA SER A 468 19.88 -6.69 1.65
C SER A 468 19.79 -7.60 0.42
N VAL A 469 18.57 -7.85 -0.07
CA VAL A 469 18.33 -8.52 -1.36
C VAL A 469 18.97 -7.71 -2.49
N ARG A 470 18.71 -6.40 -2.56
CA ARG A 470 19.24 -5.52 -3.60
C ARG A 470 20.77 -5.48 -3.64
N GLU A 471 21.43 -5.33 -2.49
CA GLU A 471 22.89 -5.32 -2.42
C GLU A 471 23.51 -6.66 -2.85
N ALA A 472 22.83 -7.79 -2.59
CA ALA A 472 23.27 -9.12 -2.97
C ALA A 472 22.99 -9.49 -4.44
N LEU A 473 21.94 -8.92 -5.06
CA LEU A 473 21.58 -9.16 -6.47
C LEU A 473 22.24 -8.20 -7.47
N LYS A 474 22.70 -7.03 -7.01
CA LYS A 474 23.43 -6.05 -7.83
C LYS A 474 24.57 -6.62 -8.71
N PRO A 475 25.38 -7.60 -8.28
CA PRO A 475 26.42 -8.21 -9.14
C PRO A 475 25.87 -8.96 -10.37
N TYR A 476 24.59 -9.33 -10.35
CA TYR A 476 23.88 -10.06 -11.42
C TYR A 476 23.10 -9.12 -12.36
N GLY A 477 23.11 -7.80 -12.07
CA GLY A 477 22.37 -6.81 -12.87
C GLY A 477 20.86 -6.73 -12.58
N ILE A 478 20.38 -7.45 -11.56
CA ILE A 478 18.96 -7.51 -11.17
C ILE A 478 18.70 -6.43 -10.11
N GLY A 479 17.71 -5.57 -10.34
CA GLY A 479 17.22 -4.60 -9.36
C GLY A 479 16.16 -5.15 -8.41
N VAL A 480 15.71 -4.33 -7.45
CA VAL A 480 14.60 -4.66 -6.54
C VAL A 480 13.47 -3.64 -6.67
N ALA A 481 12.23 -4.15 -6.72
CA ALA A 481 11.01 -3.37 -6.76
C ALA A 481 10.06 -3.79 -5.62
N THR A 482 9.25 -2.85 -5.13
CA THR A 482 8.13 -3.09 -4.19
C THR A 482 7.25 -1.84 -4.13
N GLY A 483 6.00 -2.02 -3.70
CA GLY A 483 5.20 -0.92 -3.18
C GLY A 483 3.69 -1.12 -3.23
N GLU A 484 3.19 -2.18 -3.89
CA GLU A 484 1.75 -2.48 -3.98
C GLU A 484 1.07 -2.59 -2.60
N MET A 485 1.83 -3.03 -1.59
CA MET A 485 1.39 -3.12 -0.19
C MET A 485 2.11 -2.14 0.75
N CYS A 486 2.94 -1.24 0.21
CA CYS A 486 3.64 -0.22 0.99
C CYS A 486 2.65 0.82 1.53
N GLN A 487 2.44 0.75 2.85
CA GLN A 487 1.29 1.34 3.55
C GLN A 487 1.16 2.87 3.55
N ASN A 488 2.25 3.64 3.39
CA ASN A 488 2.22 5.11 3.37
C ASN A 488 3.52 5.73 2.82
N ARG A 489 3.50 7.04 2.59
CA ARG A 489 4.67 7.83 2.16
C ARG A 489 5.85 7.77 3.13
N VAL A 490 5.66 7.43 4.42
CA VAL A 490 6.73 7.34 5.41
C VAL A 490 7.53 6.04 5.29
N ILE A 491 6.92 4.95 4.79
CA ILE A 491 7.66 3.74 4.39
C ILE A 491 8.35 3.95 3.04
N PHE A 492 7.66 4.49 2.03
CA PHE A 492 8.29 4.88 0.76
C PHE A 492 9.50 5.81 0.96
N LYS A 493 9.39 6.79 1.86
CA LYS A 493 10.50 7.65 2.28
C LYS A 493 11.72 6.82 2.71
N GLN A 494 11.52 5.81 3.56
CA GLN A 494 12.61 4.99 4.09
C GLN A 494 13.19 4.05 3.02
N LEU A 495 12.36 3.44 2.17
CA LEU A 495 12.82 2.64 1.02
C LEU A 495 13.75 3.47 0.11
N LEU A 496 13.35 4.71 -0.20
CA LEU A 496 14.11 5.64 -1.04
C LEU A 496 15.38 6.17 -0.34
N MET A 497 15.26 6.70 0.88
CA MET A 497 16.40 7.27 1.65
C MET A 497 17.49 6.23 1.95
N THR A 498 17.11 4.96 2.18
CA THR A 498 18.08 3.89 2.47
C THR A 498 18.66 3.25 1.21
N GLY A 499 18.10 3.54 0.03
CA GLY A 499 18.45 2.88 -1.22
C GLY A 499 18.06 1.39 -1.22
N ALA A 500 16.89 1.05 -0.69
CA ALA A 500 16.40 -0.33 -0.63
C ALA A 500 15.89 -0.86 -1.97
N ILE A 501 15.53 0.04 -2.90
CA ILE A 501 14.85 -0.27 -4.16
C ILE A 501 15.54 0.40 -5.36
N ASP A 502 15.34 -0.18 -6.55
CA ASP A 502 15.67 0.38 -7.87
C ASP A 502 14.44 0.86 -8.62
N VAL A 503 13.24 0.40 -8.24
CA VAL A 503 11.96 0.76 -8.86
C VAL A 503 10.91 0.96 -7.76
N CYS A 504 10.13 2.03 -7.85
CA CYS A 504 9.15 2.42 -6.83
C CYS A 504 7.72 2.19 -7.34
N GLN A 505 6.98 1.28 -6.70
CA GLN A 505 5.69 0.82 -7.21
C GLN A 505 4.54 1.37 -6.37
N ILE A 506 4.15 2.61 -6.64
CA ILE A 506 2.95 3.18 -6.03
C ILE A 506 1.69 2.40 -6.43
N ASP A 507 0.70 2.39 -5.56
CA ASP A 507 -0.66 1.95 -5.84
C ASP A 507 -1.62 3.11 -5.56
N ALA A 508 -2.67 3.23 -6.37
CA ALA A 508 -3.60 4.37 -6.35
C ALA A 508 -4.51 4.43 -5.11
N CYS A 509 -4.69 3.32 -4.39
CA CYS A 509 -5.68 3.17 -3.33
C CYS A 509 -5.17 2.44 -2.07
N ARG A 510 -3.98 1.82 -2.12
CA ARG A 510 -3.20 1.40 -0.94
C ARG A 510 -2.88 2.58 -0.02
N LEU A 511 -2.48 3.68 -0.65
CA LEU A 511 -2.14 4.96 -0.04
C LEU A 511 -3.41 5.79 0.19
N GLY A 512 -3.28 6.92 0.88
CA GLY A 512 -4.37 7.88 1.09
C GLY A 512 -4.78 8.66 -0.16
N GLY A 513 -4.90 8.00 -1.31
CA GLY A 513 -5.28 8.57 -2.59
C GLY A 513 -4.23 9.50 -3.22
N VAL A 514 -4.66 10.24 -4.25
CA VAL A 514 -3.80 11.13 -5.08
C VAL A 514 -2.83 11.96 -4.24
N ASN A 515 -3.31 12.63 -3.19
CA ASN A 515 -2.52 13.54 -2.34
C ASN A 515 -1.26 12.89 -1.74
N GLU A 516 -1.35 11.62 -1.34
CA GLU A 516 -0.20 10.89 -0.82
C GLU A 516 0.69 10.34 -1.94
N VAL A 517 0.10 9.92 -3.06
CA VAL A 517 0.85 9.52 -4.26
C VAL A 517 1.74 10.66 -4.76
N LEU A 518 1.24 11.90 -4.86
CA LEU A 518 2.02 13.06 -5.32
C LEU A 518 3.28 13.29 -4.47
N ALA A 519 3.21 13.01 -3.17
CA ALA A 519 4.36 13.08 -2.26
C ALA A 519 5.40 11.99 -2.57
N VAL A 520 4.96 10.77 -2.90
CA VAL A 520 5.85 9.66 -3.27
C VAL A 520 6.48 9.89 -4.65
N LEU A 521 5.74 10.40 -5.64
CA LEU A 521 6.29 10.77 -6.96
C LEU A 521 7.47 11.75 -6.80
N LEU A 522 7.28 12.81 -6.01
CA LEU A 522 8.34 13.80 -5.75
C LEU A 522 9.54 13.20 -5.01
N MET A 523 9.34 12.34 -4.01
CA MET A 523 10.46 11.66 -3.34
C MET A 523 11.19 10.71 -4.30
N ALA A 524 10.48 9.89 -5.07
CA ALA A 524 11.09 8.96 -6.03
C ALA A 524 11.95 9.72 -7.05
N LYS A 525 11.43 10.82 -7.60
CA LYS A 525 12.21 11.76 -8.42
C LYS A 525 13.45 12.30 -7.70
N LYS A 526 13.33 12.74 -6.44
CA LYS A 526 14.45 13.31 -5.67
C LYS A 526 15.60 12.31 -5.49
N TYR A 527 15.26 11.05 -5.23
CA TYR A 527 16.23 9.97 -5.06
C TYR A 527 16.61 9.25 -6.37
N GLY A 528 16.09 9.71 -7.52
CA GLY A 528 16.43 9.21 -8.85
C GLY A 528 15.82 7.84 -9.20
N VAL A 529 14.81 7.39 -8.46
CA VAL A 529 14.15 6.09 -8.63
C VAL A 529 12.94 6.24 -9.56
N PRO A 530 12.80 5.44 -10.63
CA PRO A 530 11.63 5.46 -11.51
C PRO A 530 10.37 4.95 -10.80
N ILE A 531 9.23 5.53 -11.17
CA ILE A 531 7.90 5.10 -10.76
C ILE A 531 7.37 4.08 -11.77
N VAL A 532 6.98 2.90 -11.30
CA VAL A 532 6.34 1.84 -12.11
C VAL A 532 5.15 1.34 -11.30
N PRO A 533 3.95 1.94 -11.44
CA PRO A 533 2.85 1.64 -10.53
C PRO A 533 2.39 0.19 -10.62
N HIS A 534 1.96 -0.35 -9.48
CA HIS A 534 1.16 -1.57 -9.43
C HIS A 534 -0.22 -1.31 -10.02
N SER A 535 -0.77 -2.28 -10.74
CA SER A 535 -2.11 -2.18 -11.32
C SER A 535 -2.86 -3.51 -11.47
N GLY A 536 -2.39 -4.58 -10.83
CA GLY A 536 -3.03 -5.90 -10.81
C GLY A 536 -4.25 -5.97 -9.88
N GLY A 537 -5.37 -5.35 -10.28
CA GLY A 537 -6.60 -5.34 -9.49
C GLY A 537 -7.76 -4.66 -10.20
N VAL A 538 -9.00 -4.94 -9.76
CA VAL A 538 -10.20 -4.38 -10.41
C VAL A 538 -10.18 -2.85 -10.36
N GLY A 539 -10.17 -2.22 -11.54
CA GLY A 539 -10.19 -0.77 -11.68
C GLY A 539 -8.92 -0.04 -11.24
N LEU A 540 -7.83 -0.76 -10.94
CA LEU A 540 -6.53 -0.12 -10.73
C LEU A 540 -6.00 0.51 -12.03
N PRO A 541 -6.05 -0.14 -13.21
CA PRO A 541 -5.62 0.46 -14.49
C PRO A 541 -6.30 1.79 -14.81
N GLU A 542 -7.58 1.89 -14.48
CA GLU A 542 -8.43 3.07 -14.63
C GLU A 542 -7.93 4.26 -13.78
N TYR A 543 -7.45 4.01 -12.55
CA TYR A 543 -6.79 5.03 -11.73
C TYR A 543 -5.34 5.31 -12.18
N THR A 544 -4.53 4.27 -12.29
CA THR A 544 -3.06 4.38 -12.34
C THR A 544 -2.56 5.02 -13.63
N GLN A 545 -3.32 4.91 -14.72
CA GLN A 545 -3.07 5.66 -15.96
C GLN A 545 -3.02 7.18 -15.74
N HIS A 546 -3.85 7.73 -14.84
CA HIS A 546 -3.79 9.15 -14.49
C HIS A 546 -2.51 9.46 -13.71
N LEU A 547 -2.11 8.61 -12.77
CA LEU A 547 -0.95 8.81 -11.90
C LEU A 547 0.38 8.72 -12.68
N SER A 548 0.50 7.76 -13.60
CA SER A 548 1.63 7.67 -14.53
C SER A 548 1.67 8.88 -15.49
N THR A 549 0.51 9.34 -15.96
CA THR A 549 0.44 10.56 -16.79
C THR A 549 0.85 11.81 -16.00
N ILE A 550 0.45 11.93 -14.73
CA ILE A 550 0.90 13.01 -13.84
C ILE A 550 2.41 12.95 -13.62
N ASP A 551 2.98 11.78 -13.35
CA ASP A 551 4.43 11.66 -13.18
C ASP A 551 5.18 12.10 -14.43
N TYR A 552 4.80 11.58 -15.60
CA TYR A 552 5.42 11.97 -16.87
C TYR A 552 5.28 13.46 -17.15
N VAL A 553 4.06 13.99 -17.12
CA VAL A 553 3.76 15.37 -17.53
C VAL A 553 4.32 16.39 -16.55
N VAL A 554 4.20 16.15 -15.25
CA VAL A 554 4.43 17.16 -14.20
C VAL A 554 5.70 16.88 -13.37
N VAL A 555 5.93 15.62 -12.98
CA VAL A 555 6.93 15.28 -11.96
C VAL A 555 8.25 14.82 -12.57
N SER A 556 8.39 13.57 -13.00
CA SER A 556 9.67 13.00 -13.45
C SER A 556 10.16 13.57 -14.78
N GLY A 557 9.25 13.91 -15.69
CA GLY A 557 9.58 14.32 -17.06
C GLY A 557 10.15 13.20 -17.93
N LYS A 558 10.04 11.93 -17.51
CA LYS A 558 10.65 10.75 -18.14
C LYS A 558 9.61 9.66 -18.36
N LEU A 559 9.63 9.02 -19.52
CA LEU A 559 8.78 7.85 -19.77
C LEU A 559 9.17 6.71 -18.80
N SER A 560 8.15 6.03 -18.28
CA SER A 560 8.24 4.80 -17.50
C SER A 560 7.15 3.83 -17.98
N VAL A 561 7.07 2.64 -17.40
CA VAL A 561 6.04 1.65 -17.73
C VAL A 561 4.96 1.56 -16.66
N LEU A 562 3.73 1.27 -17.06
CA LEU A 562 2.60 0.96 -16.18
C LEU A 562 2.10 -0.47 -16.42
N GLU A 563 1.72 -1.17 -15.37
CA GLU A 563 1.16 -2.52 -15.44
C GLU A 563 -0.24 -2.53 -16.05
N TYR A 564 -0.49 -3.37 -17.06
CA TYR A 564 -1.83 -3.66 -17.57
C TYR A 564 -2.16 -5.16 -17.44
N VAL A 565 -3.38 -5.43 -16.97
CA VAL A 565 -3.96 -6.75 -16.71
C VAL A 565 -5.39 -6.71 -17.24
N ASP A 566 -5.63 -7.44 -18.34
CA ASP A 566 -6.81 -7.27 -19.21
C ASP A 566 -8.10 -7.94 -18.66
N HIS A 567 -8.59 -7.47 -17.50
CA HIS A 567 -9.68 -8.11 -16.77
C HIS A 567 -10.59 -7.08 -16.07
N LEU A 568 -11.91 -7.31 -16.08
CA LEU A 568 -12.94 -6.53 -15.35
C LEU A 568 -13.14 -5.07 -15.83
N HIS A 569 -12.46 -4.65 -16.91
CA HIS A 569 -12.65 -3.35 -17.56
C HIS A 569 -14.09 -3.13 -18.05
N GLU A 570 -14.79 -4.20 -18.42
CA GLU A 570 -16.18 -4.16 -18.89
C GLU A 570 -17.17 -3.61 -17.85
N HIS A 571 -16.79 -3.52 -16.57
CA HIS A 571 -17.62 -2.97 -15.51
C HIS A 571 -17.55 -1.45 -15.38
N PHE A 572 -16.63 -0.76 -16.06
CA PHE A 572 -16.44 0.70 -15.97
C PHE A 572 -17.10 1.46 -17.13
N LEU A 573 -17.48 2.73 -16.89
CA LEU A 573 -17.99 3.62 -17.94
C LEU A 573 -16.89 4.08 -18.91
N HIS A 574 -15.70 4.34 -18.37
CA HIS A 574 -14.54 4.88 -19.12
C HIS A 574 -13.29 4.01 -18.85
N PRO A 575 -13.31 2.74 -19.29
CA PRO A 575 -12.21 1.81 -19.06
C PRO A 575 -10.91 2.29 -19.69
N SER A 576 -9.80 1.89 -19.08
CA SER A 576 -8.48 1.97 -19.68
C SER A 576 -8.38 1.04 -20.89
N VAL A 577 -7.58 1.42 -21.89
CA VAL A 577 -7.40 0.68 -23.14
C VAL A 577 -5.94 0.77 -23.56
N ILE A 578 -5.35 -0.34 -24.02
CA ILE A 578 -4.00 -0.35 -24.59
C ILE A 578 -4.05 -0.39 -26.12
N LYS A 579 -3.18 0.39 -26.77
CA LYS A 579 -2.96 0.36 -28.22
C LYS A 579 -1.49 0.67 -28.54
N ASP A 580 -0.91 -0.09 -29.46
CA ASP A 580 0.51 -0.03 -29.86
C ASP A 580 1.49 -0.19 -28.67
N GLY A 581 1.08 -0.86 -27.58
CA GLY A 581 1.84 -0.97 -26.33
C GLY A 581 1.78 0.26 -25.41
N TYR A 582 0.82 1.18 -25.61
CA TYR A 582 0.61 2.38 -24.77
C TYR A 582 -0.82 2.47 -24.25
N TYR A 583 -0.98 2.96 -23.02
CA TYR A 583 -2.26 3.40 -22.50
C TYR A 583 -2.85 4.53 -23.36
N GLN A 584 -4.12 4.39 -23.71
CA GLN A 584 -4.88 5.49 -24.28
C GLN A 584 -5.19 6.47 -23.15
N THR A 585 -4.70 7.70 -23.29
CA THR A 585 -4.77 8.68 -22.20
C THR A 585 -6.22 9.16 -22.05
N PRO A 586 -6.85 9.02 -20.87
CA PRO A 586 -8.27 9.34 -20.70
C PRO A 586 -8.53 10.84 -20.91
N THR A 587 -9.63 11.15 -21.57
CA THR A 587 -10.06 12.52 -21.91
C THR A 587 -11.34 12.94 -21.19
N GLU A 588 -12.03 11.96 -20.61
CA GLU A 588 -13.35 12.04 -20.02
C GLU A 588 -13.31 12.67 -18.61
N PRO A 589 -14.36 13.40 -18.18
CA PRO A 589 -14.40 13.99 -16.85
C PRO A 589 -14.42 12.94 -15.74
N GLY A 590 -13.61 13.15 -14.69
CA GLY A 590 -13.53 12.23 -13.54
C GLY A 590 -12.20 11.50 -13.42
N TYR A 591 -12.24 10.33 -12.78
CA TYR A 591 -11.07 9.49 -12.47
C TYR A 591 -11.21 8.05 -13.01
N SER A 592 -11.97 7.88 -14.10
CA SER A 592 -12.27 6.62 -14.82
C SER A 592 -12.93 5.46 -14.06
N VAL A 593 -12.83 5.39 -12.73
CA VAL A 593 -13.32 4.29 -11.90
C VAL A 593 -14.83 4.24 -11.66
N GLU A 594 -15.63 5.02 -12.40
CA GLU A 594 -17.08 4.92 -12.30
C GLU A 594 -17.59 3.59 -12.87
N MET A 595 -17.97 2.68 -11.98
CA MET A 595 -18.61 1.42 -12.34
C MET A 595 -20.05 1.63 -12.84
N LYS A 596 -20.46 0.78 -13.78
CA LYS A 596 -21.83 0.68 -14.26
C LYS A 596 -22.75 0.17 -13.14
N ALA A 597 -23.96 0.71 -13.06
CA ALA A 597 -24.92 0.37 -12.01
C ALA A 597 -25.32 -1.13 -12.02
N ASP A 598 -25.52 -1.70 -13.21
CA ASP A 598 -25.83 -3.13 -13.38
C ASP A 598 -24.73 -4.05 -12.84
N SER A 599 -23.47 -3.64 -13.02
CA SER A 599 -22.28 -4.33 -12.52
C SER A 599 -22.16 -4.20 -11.01
N MET A 600 -22.40 -3.02 -10.44
CA MET A 600 -22.50 -2.86 -8.98
C MET A 600 -23.59 -3.75 -8.39
N ASP A 601 -24.80 -3.78 -8.95
CA ASP A 601 -25.91 -4.56 -8.41
C ASP A 601 -25.72 -6.08 -8.57
N ARG A 602 -25.23 -6.53 -9.73
CA ARG A 602 -24.93 -7.94 -10.02
C ARG A 602 -23.82 -8.51 -9.13
N TYR A 603 -22.84 -7.70 -8.74
CA TYR A 603 -21.66 -8.15 -7.98
C TYR A 603 -21.62 -7.63 -6.53
N THR A 604 -22.68 -6.99 -6.03
CA THR A 604 -22.82 -6.61 -4.61
C THR A 604 -22.85 -7.86 -3.72
N TYR A 605 -22.02 -7.88 -2.67
CA TYR A 605 -21.94 -8.97 -1.70
C TYR A 605 -22.63 -8.62 -0.37
N PRO A 606 -23.41 -9.54 0.26
CA PRO A 606 -23.95 -10.77 -0.33
C PRO A 606 -25.07 -10.48 -1.36
N GLY A 607 -25.61 -9.26 -1.37
CA GLY A 607 -26.58 -8.77 -2.34
C GLY A 607 -28.00 -9.35 -2.22
N GLU A 608 -28.88 -8.95 -3.14
CA GLU A 608 -30.28 -9.37 -3.15
C GLU A 608 -30.52 -10.64 -3.98
N LYS A 609 -31.42 -11.51 -3.50
CA LYS A 609 -31.68 -12.81 -4.11
C LYS A 609 -32.28 -12.67 -5.51
N GLY A 610 -31.58 -13.19 -6.51
CA GLY A 610 -31.99 -13.11 -7.92
C GLY A 610 -31.55 -11.83 -8.63
N VAL A 611 -30.81 -10.96 -7.95
CA VAL A 611 -30.12 -9.80 -8.54
C VAL A 611 -28.60 -10.01 -8.48
N SER A 612 -28.07 -10.29 -7.29
CA SER A 612 -26.64 -10.54 -7.10
C SER A 612 -26.26 -11.98 -7.43
N TRP A 613 -25.17 -12.12 -8.18
CA TRP A 613 -24.53 -13.40 -8.50
C TRP A 613 -24.13 -14.18 -7.25
N TRP A 614 -23.77 -13.49 -6.15
CA TRP A 614 -23.44 -14.12 -4.86
C TRP A 614 -24.63 -14.82 -4.17
N THR A 615 -25.84 -14.71 -4.73
CA THR A 615 -27.03 -15.46 -4.28
C THR A 615 -27.37 -16.66 -5.17
N SER A 616 -26.56 -16.93 -6.20
CA SER A 616 -26.76 -18.03 -7.16
C SER A 616 -26.18 -19.37 -6.68
N ASP A 617 -26.58 -20.46 -7.35
CA ASP A 617 -25.94 -21.77 -7.16
C ASP A 617 -24.48 -21.80 -7.65
N GLU A 618 -24.10 -20.92 -8.59
CA GLU A 618 -22.73 -20.80 -9.14
C GLU A 618 -21.73 -20.26 -8.10
N ALA A 619 -22.21 -19.50 -7.10
CA ALA A 619 -21.38 -18.95 -6.03
C ALA A 619 -21.05 -19.97 -4.92
N LYS A 620 -21.79 -21.08 -4.83
CA LYS A 620 -21.61 -22.09 -3.76
C LYS A 620 -20.18 -22.64 -3.61
N PRO A 621 -19.44 -22.98 -4.69
CA PRO A 621 -18.06 -23.46 -4.56
C PRO A 621 -17.12 -22.48 -3.85
N ILE A 622 -17.40 -21.17 -3.93
CA ILE A 622 -16.62 -20.13 -3.24
C ILE A 622 -17.13 -19.96 -1.80
N LEU A 623 -18.45 -19.87 -1.61
CA LEU A 623 -19.09 -19.59 -0.32
C LEU A 623 -18.97 -20.74 0.69
N GLU A 624 -19.11 -21.98 0.20
CA GLU A 624 -19.06 -23.24 0.97
C GLU A 624 -17.67 -23.89 0.91
N GLY A 625 -16.76 -23.34 0.09
CA GLY A 625 -15.41 -23.84 -0.14
C GLY A 625 -14.44 -23.68 1.05
N VAL A 626 -13.28 -24.32 0.92
CA VAL A 626 -12.19 -24.19 1.90
C VAL A 626 -11.64 -22.77 1.86
N LYS A 627 -11.60 -22.11 3.02
CA LYS A 627 -10.95 -20.81 3.21
C LYS A 627 -9.45 -21.04 3.36
N ILE A 628 -8.78 -21.11 2.21
CA ILE A 628 -7.33 -20.97 2.02
C ILE A 628 -6.99 -19.50 2.20
#